data_AF-A0A1Q3TP29-F1
#
_entry.id   AF-A0A1Q3TP29-F1
#
_cell.length_a   1.000
_cell.length_b   1.000
_cell.length_c   1.000
_cell.angle_alpha   90.00
_cell.angle_beta   90.00
_cell.angle_gamma   90.00
#
_symmetry.space_group_name_H-M   'P 1'
#
loop_
_entity.id
_entity.type
_entity.pdbx_description
1 polymer ?
#
loop_
_entity_poly.entity_id
_entity_poly.type
_entity_poly.pdbx_seq_one_letter_code
_entity_poly.pdbx_strand_id
1 'polypeptide(L)'
;MMNAKNNQSDNSTNGENILPEQIAAILKQKDREIAIRDDLLKELYTEVRHLRSQLHELQETLKSDPNIQGYRRASSWVSKIVFMLRQENRPLRSSELITLLERKEPYLATHPNKVQYFSAFLTQAVRYKRISPYKLKGVRGYYYLLPEWMEAEDKIKESYKGLML
;
A
#
# COMPACT_ATOMS: atom_id res chain seq x y z
N MET A 1 -8.52 11.50 75.31
CA MET A 1 -7.16 12.06 75.55
C MET A 1 -6.16 11.03 75.04
N MET A 2 -5.73 11.17 73.79
CA MET A 2 -4.49 11.85 73.36
C MET A 2 -3.25 10.96 73.57
N ASN A 3 -2.70 10.44 72.47
CA ASN A 3 -1.27 10.43 72.16
C ASN A 3 -1.04 9.74 70.80
N ALA A 4 -1.06 10.54 69.72
CA ALA A 4 -0.49 10.15 68.43
C ALA A 4 0.85 10.88 68.29
N LYS A 5 1.93 10.11 68.12
CA LYS A 5 3.29 10.61 67.95
C LYS A 5 3.39 11.40 66.64
N ASN A 6 3.89 12.62 66.79
CA ASN A 6 4.20 13.57 65.75
C ASN A 6 5.52 13.17 65.08
N ASN A 7 5.49 12.66 63.84
CA ASN A 7 6.69 12.52 63.01
C ASN A 7 6.76 13.73 62.08
N GLN A 8 7.42 14.78 62.57
CA GLN A 8 8.03 15.81 61.74
C GLN A 8 9.24 15.17 61.05
N SER A 9 9.15 14.99 59.74
CA SER A 9 10.32 14.72 58.91
C SER A 9 10.51 15.93 58.00
N ASP A 10 11.67 16.55 58.14
CA ASP A 10 12.11 17.78 57.52
C ASP A 10 11.96 17.76 56.00
N ASN A 11 11.07 18.61 55.47
CA ASN A 11 11.16 19.09 54.09
C ASN A 11 11.89 20.44 54.13
N SER A 12 13.20 20.40 54.35
CA SER A 12 14.08 21.54 54.16
C SER A 12 14.24 21.80 52.66
N THR A 13 13.53 22.83 52.20
CA THR A 13 13.72 23.55 50.94
C THR A 13 15.19 23.94 50.76
N ASN A 14 15.94 23.18 49.96
CA ASN A 14 17.18 23.66 49.34
C ASN A 14 16.80 24.51 48.12
N GLY A 15 16.38 25.75 48.38
CA GLY A 15 16.36 26.80 47.37
C GLY A 15 17.79 27.29 47.17
N GLU A 16 18.52 26.65 46.25
CA GLU A 16 19.80 27.17 45.77
C GLU A 16 19.58 28.58 45.20
N ASN A 17 20.15 29.59 45.85
CA ASN A 17 20.17 30.97 45.35
C ASN A 17 21.06 31.02 44.10
N ILE A 18 20.47 30.76 42.94
CA ILE A 18 21.13 30.94 41.64
C ILE A 18 21.37 32.44 41.46
N LEU A 19 22.64 32.85 41.36
CA LEU A 19 23.02 34.25 41.22
C LEU A 19 22.48 34.82 39.89
N PRO A 20 22.06 36.10 39.83
CA PRO A 20 21.51 36.72 38.61
C PRO A 20 22.38 36.56 37.37
N GLU A 21 23.70 36.50 37.55
CA GLU A 21 24.69 36.30 36.48
C GLU A 21 24.68 34.87 35.91
N GLN A 22 24.43 33.86 36.75
CA GLN A 22 24.26 32.47 36.32
C GLN A 22 22.94 32.31 35.56
N ILE A 23 21.88 32.99 35.98
CA ILE A 23 20.59 33.02 35.25
C ILE A 23 20.79 33.64 33.86
N ALA A 24 21.50 34.75 33.75
CA ALA A 24 21.80 35.39 32.46
C ALA A 24 22.63 34.49 31.53
N ALA A 25 23.60 33.75 32.08
CA ALA A 25 24.40 32.78 31.31
C ALA A 25 23.54 31.60 30.80
N ILE A 26 22.64 31.08 31.64
CA ILE A 26 21.72 29.99 31.27
C ILE A 26 20.74 30.46 30.20
N LEU A 27 20.16 31.65 30.33
CA LEU A 27 19.25 32.22 29.33
C LEU A 27 19.96 32.37 27.97
N LYS A 28 21.17 32.92 27.96
CA LYS A 28 21.97 33.07 26.74
C LYS A 28 22.31 31.74 26.08
N GLN A 29 22.55 30.69 26.89
CA GLN A 29 22.77 29.34 26.37
C GLN A 29 21.48 28.75 25.79
N LYS A 30 20.35 28.93 26.46
CA LYS A 30 19.04 28.47 25.98
C LYS A 30 18.62 29.17 24.69
N ASP A 31 18.86 30.47 24.56
CA ASP A 31 18.58 31.21 23.32
C ASP A 31 19.40 30.67 22.13
N ARG A 32 20.66 30.28 22.36
CA ARG A 32 21.48 29.62 21.33
C ARG A 32 20.94 28.24 20.97
N GLU A 33 20.55 27.44 21.96
CA GLU A 33 19.94 26.13 21.73
C GLU A 33 18.63 26.24 20.94
N ILE A 34 17.81 27.24 21.23
CA ILE A 34 16.56 27.53 20.51
C ILE A 34 16.87 27.92 19.05
N ALA A 35 17.83 28.83 18.84
CA ALA A 35 18.21 29.25 17.49
C ALA A 35 18.69 28.08 16.61
N ILE A 36 19.52 27.19 17.18
CA ILE A 36 20.00 25.99 16.46
C ILE A 36 18.83 25.05 16.12
N ARG A 37 17.90 24.84 17.07
CA ARG A 37 16.73 23.99 16.84
C ARG A 37 15.81 24.57 15.77
N ASP A 38 15.60 25.88 15.78
CA ASP A 38 14.75 26.56 14.80
C ASP A 38 15.34 26.47 13.40
N ASP A 39 16.67 26.60 13.26
CA ASP A 39 17.33 26.45 11.97
C ASP A 39 17.27 25.00 11.46
N LEU A 40 17.46 24.00 12.34
CA LEU A 40 17.30 22.60 11.97
C LEU A 40 15.85 22.27 11.57
N LEU A 41 14.86 22.84 12.26
CA LEU A 41 13.44 22.65 11.91
C LEU A 41 13.11 23.24 10.54
N LYS A 42 13.68 24.40 10.19
CA LYS A 42 13.51 24.98 8.85
C LYS A 42 14.10 24.07 7.78
N GLU A 43 15.31 23.54 7.99
CA GLU A 43 15.97 22.63 7.05
C GLU A 43 15.15 21.35 6.84
N LEU A 44 14.72 20.71 7.93
CA LEU A 44 13.86 19.52 7.85
C LEU A 44 12.53 19.80 7.16
N TYR A 45 11.93 20.97 7.41
CA TYR A 45 10.70 21.37 6.75
C TYR A 45 10.90 21.54 5.24
N THR A 46 12.01 22.15 4.82
CA THR A 46 12.34 22.29 3.39
C THR A 46 12.56 20.95 2.72
N GLU A 47 13.24 20.01 3.39
CA GLU A 47 13.50 18.67 2.86
C GLU A 47 12.19 17.86 2.73
N VAL A 48 11.36 17.86 3.77
CA VAL A 48 10.05 17.18 3.74
C VAL A 48 9.17 17.76 2.64
N ARG A 49 9.19 19.09 2.45
CA ARG A 49 8.45 19.73 1.36
C ARG A 49 8.98 19.31 0.00
N HIS A 50 10.30 19.26 -0.17
CA HIS A 50 10.94 18.85 -1.43
C HIS A 50 10.59 17.39 -1.77
N LEU A 51 10.75 16.47 -0.82
CA LEU A 51 10.41 15.06 -1.00
C LEU A 51 8.93 14.86 -1.31
N ARG A 52 8.02 15.62 -0.67
CA ARG A 52 6.59 15.57 -1.01
C ARG A 52 6.30 16.03 -2.43
N SER A 53 6.98 17.09 -2.90
CA SER A 53 6.86 17.54 -4.28
C SER A 53 7.38 16.49 -5.27
N GLN A 54 8.55 15.88 -4.99
CA GLN A 54 9.09 14.79 -5.81
C GLN A 54 8.14 13.59 -5.87
N LEU A 55 7.56 13.20 -4.74
CA LEU A 55 6.57 12.12 -4.70
C LEU A 55 5.33 12.47 -5.52
N HIS A 56 4.85 13.70 -5.44
CA HIS A 56 3.71 14.15 -6.25
C HIS A 56 4.03 14.13 -7.74
N GLU A 57 5.19 14.65 -8.16
CA GLU A 57 5.63 14.63 -9.55
C GLU A 57 5.81 13.20 -10.09
N LEU A 58 6.42 12.31 -9.30
CA LEU A 58 6.53 10.89 -9.63
C LEU A 58 5.15 10.24 -9.74
N GLN A 59 4.23 10.51 -8.82
CA GLN A 59 2.87 9.98 -8.88
C GLN A 59 2.12 10.46 -10.13
N GLU A 60 2.26 11.73 -10.50
CA GLU A 60 1.62 12.27 -11.69
C GLU A 60 2.23 11.72 -12.98
N THR A 61 3.57 11.58 -13.06
CA THR A 61 4.22 10.91 -14.19
C THR A 61 3.78 9.45 -14.31
N LEU A 62 3.69 8.71 -13.18
CA LEU A 62 3.19 7.34 -13.15
C LEU A 62 1.73 7.21 -13.60
N LYS A 63 0.87 8.17 -13.29
CA LYS A 63 -0.54 8.19 -13.75
C LYS A 63 -0.66 8.51 -15.24
N SER A 64 0.22 9.36 -15.76
CA SER A 64 0.18 9.85 -17.14
C SER A 64 0.76 8.90 -18.18
N ASP A 65 1.62 7.95 -17.78
CA ASP A 65 2.21 6.98 -18.72
C ASP A 65 1.37 5.69 -18.84
N PRO A 66 0.72 5.43 -19.99
CA PRO A 66 -0.01 4.18 -20.22
C PRO A 66 0.88 2.92 -20.20
N ASN A 67 2.21 3.05 -20.30
CA ASN A 67 3.16 1.93 -20.15
C ASN A 67 3.48 1.61 -18.69
N ILE A 68 3.36 2.55 -17.75
CA ILE A 68 3.71 2.31 -16.33
C ILE A 68 2.54 1.71 -15.55
N GLN A 69 1.31 1.81 -16.05
CA GLN A 69 0.25 0.91 -15.62
C GLN A 69 0.57 -0.56 -15.95
N GLY A 70 1.70 -0.92 -16.56
CA GLY A 70 2.12 -2.31 -16.80
C GLY A 70 1.34 -3.04 -17.89
N TYR A 71 0.29 -2.41 -18.43
CA TYR A 71 -0.52 -2.93 -19.51
C TYR A 71 0.08 -2.58 -20.87
N ARG A 72 0.93 -3.46 -21.41
CA ARG A 72 1.43 -3.28 -22.79
C ARG A 72 0.44 -3.92 -23.77
N ARG A 73 -0.11 -3.14 -24.71
CA ARG A 73 -1.01 -3.67 -25.77
C ARG A 73 -0.36 -4.75 -26.61
N ALA A 74 0.96 -4.67 -26.82
CA ALA A 74 1.74 -5.68 -27.54
C ALA A 74 2.01 -6.97 -26.74
N SER A 75 1.59 -7.05 -25.47
CA SER A 75 1.76 -8.26 -24.65
C SER A 75 0.95 -9.44 -25.20
N SER A 76 1.39 -10.65 -24.87
CA SER A 76 0.57 -11.85 -25.09
C SER A 76 -0.73 -11.77 -24.27
N TRP A 77 -1.79 -12.43 -24.75
CA TRP A 77 -3.06 -12.53 -24.03
C TRP A 77 -2.91 -13.13 -22.63
N VAL A 78 -2.01 -14.10 -22.45
CA VAL A 78 -1.69 -14.68 -21.14
C VAL A 78 -1.14 -13.60 -20.19
N SER A 79 -0.21 -12.77 -20.66
CA SER A 79 0.32 -11.66 -19.86
C SER A 79 -0.76 -10.62 -19.54
N LYS A 80 -1.65 -10.32 -20.49
CA LYS A 80 -2.80 -9.44 -20.27
C LYS A 80 -3.74 -10.00 -19.19
N ILE A 81 -4.03 -11.30 -19.20
CA ILE A 81 -4.87 -11.96 -18.19
C ILE A 81 -4.25 -11.85 -16.79
N VAL A 82 -2.96 -12.21 -16.66
CA VAL A 82 -2.23 -12.13 -15.38
C VAL A 82 -2.20 -10.68 -14.87
N PHE A 83 -1.98 -9.73 -15.78
CA PHE A 83 -1.99 -8.32 -15.46
C PHE A 83 -3.35 -7.87 -14.90
N MET A 84 -4.47 -8.27 -15.54
CA MET A 84 -5.81 -7.90 -15.07
C MET A 84 -6.13 -8.48 -13.70
N LEU A 85 -5.72 -9.71 -13.42
CA LEU A 85 -5.85 -10.30 -12.08
C LEU A 85 -5.06 -9.51 -11.04
N ARG A 86 -3.83 -9.10 -11.35
CA ARG A 86 -3.02 -8.27 -10.45
C ARG A 86 -3.62 -6.89 -10.23
N GLN A 87 -4.13 -6.26 -11.28
CA GLN A 87 -4.71 -4.93 -11.23
C GLN A 87 -5.97 -4.90 -10.35
N GLU A 88 -6.87 -5.88 -10.53
CA GLU A 88 -8.11 -5.97 -9.74
C GLU A 88 -7.89 -6.54 -8.33
N ASN A 89 -6.73 -7.16 -8.10
CA ASN A 89 -6.31 -7.76 -6.82
C ASN A 89 -7.37 -8.69 -6.19
N ARG A 90 -8.12 -9.39 -7.03
CA ARG A 90 -9.12 -10.38 -6.62
C ARG A 90 -9.25 -11.49 -7.65
N PRO A 91 -9.76 -12.67 -7.24
CA PRO A 91 -10.13 -13.71 -8.19
C PRO A 91 -11.22 -13.23 -9.15
N LEU A 92 -11.07 -13.54 -10.45
CA LEU A 92 -12.01 -13.11 -11.48
C LEU A 92 -12.55 -14.30 -12.27
N ARG A 93 -13.81 -14.21 -12.70
CA ARG A 93 -14.39 -15.14 -13.69
C ARG A 93 -13.97 -14.77 -15.11
N SER A 94 -14.13 -15.71 -16.04
CA SER A 94 -13.85 -15.47 -17.46
C SER A 94 -14.66 -14.30 -18.04
N SER A 95 -15.93 -14.18 -17.67
CA SER A 95 -16.80 -13.07 -18.11
C SER A 95 -16.33 -11.71 -17.61
N GLU A 96 -15.84 -11.64 -16.37
CA GLU A 96 -15.30 -10.42 -15.78
C GLU A 96 -13.99 -10.02 -16.47
N LEU A 97 -13.08 -10.98 -16.68
CA LEU A 97 -11.84 -10.76 -17.41
C LEU A 97 -12.09 -10.24 -18.83
N ILE A 98 -13.06 -10.82 -19.56
CA ILE A 98 -13.44 -10.36 -20.90
C ILE A 98 -13.94 -8.91 -20.82
N THR A 99 -14.87 -8.61 -19.92
CA THR A 99 -15.45 -7.27 -19.77
C THR A 99 -14.38 -6.20 -19.48
N LEU A 100 -13.42 -6.53 -18.62
CA LEU A 100 -12.32 -5.62 -18.29
C LEU A 100 -11.36 -5.43 -19.48
N LEU A 101 -11.06 -6.51 -20.21
CA LEU A 101 -10.16 -6.44 -21.36
C LEU A 101 -10.80 -5.75 -22.57
N GLU A 102 -12.10 -5.86 -22.77
CA GLU A 102 -12.82 -5.14 -23.83
C GLU A 102 -12.63 -3.63 -23.74
N ARG A 103 -12.59 -3.08 -22.52
CA ARG A 103 -12.35 -1.64 -22.29
C ARG A 103 -10.96 -1.20 -22.75
N LYS A 104 -9.98 -2.11 -22.76
CA LYS A 104 -8.58 -1.84 -23.12
C LYS A 104 -8.21 -2.32 -24.53
N GLU A 105 -8.96 -3.28 -25.10
CA GLU A 105 -8.68 -3.98 -26.36
C GLU A 105 -9.88 -3.92 -27.31
N PRO A 106 -9.89 -2.95 -28.25
CA PRO A 106 -10.97 -2.81 -29.23
C PRO A 106 -11.21 -4.08 -30.05
N TYR A 107 -10.14 -4.81 -30.40
CA TYR A 107 -10.24 -6.06 -31.17
C TYR A 107 -11.08 -7.13 -30.46
N LEU A 108 -10.93 -7.27 -29.13
CA LEU A 108 -11.72 -8.21 -28.35
C LEU A 108 -13.19 -7.76 -28.28
N ALA A 109 -13.42 -6.44 -28.18
CA ALA A 109 -14.76 -5.87 -28.14
C ALA A 109 -15.57 -6.14 -29.42
N THR A 110 -14.92 -6.20 -30.58
CA THR A 110 -15.55 -6.46 -31.88
C THR A 110 -15.60 -7.95 -32.27
N HIS A 111 -14.96 -8.83 -31.50
CA HIS A 111 -14.87 -10.24 -31.88
C HIS A 111 -16.23 -10.96 -31.74
N PRO A 112 -16.70 -11.73 -32.75
CA PRO A 112 -18.06 -12.30 -32.76
C PRO A 112 -18.26 -13.38 -31.70
N ASN A 113 -17.23 -14.17 -31.38
CA ASN A 113 -17.29 -15.19 -30.33
C ASN A 113 -16.17 -15.02 -29.30
N LYS A 114 -16.36 -14.06 -28.40
CA LYS A 114 -15.36 -13.64 -27.40
C LYS A 114 -15.07 -14.74 -26.39
N VAL A 115 -16.10 -15.45 -25.95
CA VAL A 115 -15.97 -16.50 -24.94
C VAL A 115 -15.10 -17.64 -25.47
N GLN A 116 -15.38 -18.12 -26.69
CA GLN A 116 -14.61 -19.20 -27.29
C GLN A 116 -13.17 -18.76 -27.58
N TYR A 117 -12.98 -17.57 -28.16
CA TYR A 117 -11.67 -17.00 -28.42
C TYR A 117 -10.84 -16.88 -27.13
N PHE A 118 -11.43 -16.32 -26.08
CA PHE A 118 -10.76 -16.09 -24.81
C PHE A 118 -10.46 -17.38 -24.04
N SER A 119 -11.29 -18.41 -24.19
CA SER A 119 -11.12 -19.70 -23.52
C SER A 119 -9.79 -20.38 -23.88
N ALA A 120 -9.31 -20.22 -25.12
CA ALA A 120 -8.03 -20.77 -25.55
C ALA A 120 -6.85 -20.17 -24.76
N PHE A 121 -6.88 -18.85 -24.51
CA PHE A 121 -5.83 -18.17 -23.75
C PHE A 121 -5.90 -18.47 -22.26
N LEU A 122 -7.09 -18.64 -21.70
CA LEU A 122 -7.25 -19.11 -20.32
C LEU A 122 -6.66 -20.50 -20.14
N THR A 123 -6.98 -21.44 -21.04
CA THR A 123 -6.41 -22.79 -21.03
C THR A 123 -4.89 -22.74 -21.16
N GLN A 124 -4.36 -21.88 -22.03
CA GLN A 124 -2.91 -21.70 -22.18
C GLN A 124 -2.26 -21.13 -20.92
N ALA A 125 -2.89 -20.15 -20.26
CA ALA A 125 -2.41 -19.55 -19.02
C ALA A 125 -2.39 -20.56 -17.86
N VAL A 126 -3.43 -21.40 -17.76
CA VAL A 126 -3.49 -22.51 -16.78
C VAL A 126 -2.40 -23.54 -17.07
N ARG A 127 -2.24 -23.95 -18.33
CA ARG A 127 -1.22 -24.92 -18.74
C ARG A 127 0.20 -24.46 -18.38
N TYR A 128 0.49 -23.18 -18.54
CA TYR A 128 1.78 -22.58 -18.15
C TYR A 128 1.87 -22.20 -16.67
N LYS A 129 0.90 -22.62 -15.84
CA LYS A 129 0.83 -22.33 -14.40
C LYS A 129 0.95 -20.83 -14.08
N ARG A 130 0.48 -19.98 -15.01
CA ARG A 130 0.46 -18.52 -14.83
C ARG A 130 -0.76 -18.07 -14.04
N ILE A 131 -1.82 -18.86 -14.09
CA ILE A 131 -3.05 -18.72 -13.31
C ILE A 131 -3.52 -20.09 -12.87
N SER A 132 -4.31 -20.16 -11.80
CA SER A 132 -4.93 -21.38 -11.30
C SER A 132 -6.46 -21.26 -11.36
N PRO A 133 -7.17 -22.25 -11.95
CA PRO A 133 -8.61 -22.28 -11.90
C PRO A 133 -9.07 -22.82 -10.53
N TYR A 134 -10.09 -22.20 -9.95
CA TYR A 134 -10.70 -22.65 -8.70
C TYR A 134 -12.20 -22.78 -8.84
N LYS A 135 -12.72 -23.89 -8.31
CA LYS A 135 -14.15 -24.20 -8.35
C LYS A 135 -14.80 -23.87 -7.02
N LEU A 136 -15.54 -22.76 -6.98
CA LEU A 136 -16.37 -22.42 -5.84
C LEU A 136 -17.67 -23.25 -5.86
N LYS A 137 -17.99 -23.90 -4.74
CA LYS A 137 -19.23 -24.68 -4.58
C LYS A 137 -20.45 -23.77 -4.75
N GLY A 138 -21.44 -24.22 -5.51
CA GLY A 138 -22.67 -23.46 -5.80
C GLY A 138 -22.55 -22.43 -6.93
N VAL A 139 -21.35 -22.14 -7.45
CA VAL A 139 -21.16 -21.20 -8.56
C VAL A 139 -20.83 -21.92 -9.87
N ARG A 140 -21.49 -21.53 -10.96
CA ARG A 140 -21.19 -22.04 -12.31
C ARG A 140 -19.89 -21.42 -12.85
N GLY A 141 -19.06 -22.23 -13.48
CA GLY A 141 -17.74 -21.81 -13.98
C GLY A 141 -16.62 -21.91 -12.95
N TYR A 142 -15.50 -21.26 -13.25
CA TYR A 142 -14.29 -21.19 -12.43
C TYR A 142 -13.93 -19.73 -12.13
N TYR A 143 -13.34 -19.51 -10.97
CA TYR A 143 -12.56 -18.31 -10.69
C TYR A 143 -11.11 -18.57 -11.09
N TYR A 144 -10.47 -17.58 -11.70
CA TYR A 144 -9.06 -17.64 -12.03
C TYR A 144 -8.28 -16.81 -11.01
N LEU A 145 -7.21 -17.39 -10.49
CA LEU A 145 -6.37 -16.82 -9.45
C LEU A 145 -4.92 -16.77 -9.90
N LEU A 146 -4.15 -15.89 -9.26
CA LEU A 146 -2.69 -15.96 -9.34
C LEU A 146 -2.17 -17.11 -8.47
N PRO A 147 -1.10 -17.80 -8.89
CA PRO A 147 -0.49 -18.89 -8.10
C PRO A 147 -0.09 -18.45 -6.69
N GLU A 148 0.33 -17.18 -6.54
CA GLU A 148 0.72 -16.59 -5.25
C GLU A 148 -0.44 -16.43 -4.24
N TRP A 149 -1.70 -16.56 -4.69
CA TRP A 149 -2.90 -16.52 -3.85
C TRP A 149 -3.34 -17.91 -3.38
N MET A 150 -2.70 -18.96 -3.89
CA MET A 150 -2.94 -20.34 -3.50
C MET A 150 -1.96 -20.72 -2.37
N GLU A 151 -2.45 -21.45 -1.38
CA GLU A 151 -1.62 -22.15 -0.38
C GLU A 151 -1.22 -23.55 -0.87
N ALA A 152 -2.12 -24.21 -1.60
CA ALA A 152 -1.93 -25.50 -2.24
C ALA A 152 -2.81 -25.57 -3.51
N GLU A 153 -2.69 -26.62 -4.32
CA GLU A 153 -3.39 -26.74 -5.62
C GLU A 153 -4.91 -26.48 -5.53
N ASP A 154 -5.55 -26.83 -4.42
CA ASP A 154 -6.99 -26.60 -4.18
C ASP A 154 -7.32 -25.73 -2.96
N LYS A 155 -6.32 -25.06 -2.37
CA LYS A 155 -6.50 -24.23 -1.17
C LYS A 155 -6.09 -22.80 -1.45
N ILE A 156 -7.03 -21.88 -1.29
CA ILE A 156 -6.81 -20.44 -1.45
C ILE A 156 -6.53 -19.82 -0.09
N LYS A 157 -5.67 -18.81 -0.05
CA LYS A 157 -5.47 -17.97 1.14
C LYS A 157 -6.78 -17.32 1.56
N GLU A 158 -7.07 -17.33 2.85
CA GLU A 158 -8.37 -16.86 3.38
C GLU A 158 -8.68 -15.40 2.97
N SER A 159 -7.64 -14.56 2.82
CA SER A 159 -7.76 -13.17 2.37
C SER A 159 -8.43 -12.99 1.00
N TYR A 160 -8.31 -13.96 0.10
CA TYR A 160 -8.88 -13.88 -1.26
C TYR A 160 -10.18 -14.65 -1.41
N LYS A 161 -10.50 -15.54 -0.47
CA LYS A 161 -11.72 -16.35 -0.49
C LYS A 161 -12.97 -15.49 -0.31
N GLY A 162 -12.91 -14.48 0.57
CA GLY A 162 -13.98 -13.51 0.79
C GLY A 162 -14.24 -12.59 -0.41
N LEU A 163 -13.33 -12.51 -1.37
CA LEU A 163 -13.43 -11.64 -2.55
C LEU A 163 -14.09 -12.33 -3.76
N MET A 164 -14.51 -13.59 -3.62
CA MET A 164 -15.10 -14.38 -4.71
C MET A 164 -16.63 -14.21 -4.85
N LEU A 165 -17.26 -13.31 -4.10
CA LEU A 165 -18.71 -13.14 -4.05
C LEU A 165 -19.13 -11.71 -4.38
#